data_AF-A0A2I6QHB3-F1
#
_entry.id   AF-A0A2I6QHB3-F1
#
_cell.length_a   1.000
_cell.length_b   1.000
_cell.length_c   1.000
_cell.angle_alpha   90.00
_cell.angle_beta   90.00
_cell.angle_gamma   90.00
#
_symmetry.space_group_name_H-M   'P 1'
#
loop_
_entity.id
_entity.type
_entity.pdbx_description
1 polymer ?
#
loop_
_entity_poly.entity_id
_entity_poly.type
_entity_poly.pdbx_seq_one_letter_code
_entity_poly.pdbx_strand_id
1 'polypeptide(L)' 'MGDYPVDRLSITMRERIVLPLTTIQQFAITQLRKMEEGTIDASHKANYEKMVIRASFGIINAGRNSV' A
#
# COMPACT_ATOMS: atom_id res chain seq x y z
N MET A 1 -8.47 -4.18 26.99
CA MET A 1 -8.50 -5.11 25.84
C MET A 1 -8.54 -6.52 26.38
N GLY A 2 -9.72 -7.12 26.40
CA GLY A 2 -9.93 -8.48 26.88
C GLY A 2 -9.11 -9.51 26.10
N ASP A 3 -9.00 -10.70 26.68
CA ASP A 3 -8.16 -11.81 26.26
C ASP A 3 -8.64 -12.43 24.93
N TYR A 4 -8.44 -11.72 23.82
CA TYR A 4 -8.76 -12.19 22.47
C TYR A 4 -7.47 -12.44 21.67
N PRO A 5 -6.72 -13.51 21.99
CA PRO A 5 -5.44 -13.81 21.35
C PRO A 5 -5.58 -14.04 19.83
N VAL A 6 -6.71 -14.59 19.39
CA VAL A 6 -7.01 -14.81 17.96
C VAL A 6 -7.19 -13.50 17.20
N ASP A 7 -7.90 -12.53 17.77
CA ASP A 7 -8.10 -11.22 17.15
C ASP A 7 -6.79 -10.45 17.09
N ARG A 8 -5.97 -10.51 18.14
CA ARG A 8 -4.63 -9.91 18.16
C ARG A 8 -3.74 -10.51 17.07
N LEU A 9 -3.73 -11.84 16.95
CA LEU A 9 -2.99 -12.53 15.89
C LEU A 9 -3.47 -12.10 14.49
N SER A 10 -4.79 -12.02 14.30
CA SER A 10 -5.42 -11.55 13.05
C SER A 10 -5.04 -10.11 12.71
N ILE A 11 -5.00 -9.20 13.70
CA ILE A 11 -4.54 -7.82 13.53
C ILE A 11 -3.06 -7.81 13.10
N THR A 12 -2.18 -8.48 13.85
CA THR A 12 -0.74 -8.50 13.55
C THR A 12 -0.45 -9.10 12.17
N MET A 13 -1.18 -10.14 11.76
CA MET A 13 -1.04 -10.71 10.42
C MET A 13 -1.44 -9.70 9.33
N ARG A 14 -2.51 -8.94 9.53
CA ARG A 14 -2.94 -7.90 8.57
C ARG A 14 -1.96 -6.73 8.52
N GLU A 15 -1.41 -6.29 9.65
CA GLU A 15 -0.38 -5.24 9.68
C GLU A 15 0.87 -5.63 8.87
N ARG A 16 1.28 -6.91 8.95
CA ARG A 16 2.38 -7.45 8.13
C ARG A 16 2.09 -7.44 6.63
N ILE A 17 0.83 -7.39 6.22
CA ILE A 17 0.41 -7.24 4.82
C ILE A 17 0.35 -5.76 4.44
N VAL A 18 -0.15 -4.89 5.33
CA VAL A 18 -0.27 -3.45 5.06
C VAL A 18 1.10 -2.81 4.85
N LEU A 19 2.09 -3.12 5.69
CA LEU A 19 3.42 -2.49 5.65
C LEU A 19 4.14 -2.61 4.28
N PRO A 20 4.26 -3.78 3.65
CA PRO A 20 4.86 -3.88 2.32
C PRO A 20 4.01 -3.17 1.25
N LEU A 21 2.68 -3.21 1.34
CA LEU A 21 1.81 -2.56 0.37
C LEU A 21 1.92 -1.04 0.43
N THR A 22 1.99 -0.44 1.62
CA THR A 22 2.22 1.01 1.78
C THR A 22 3.60 1.41 1.26
N THR A 23 4.62 0.59 1.49
CA THR A 23 5.97 0.83 0.96
C THR A 23 5.98 0.81 -0.58
N ILE A 24 5.35 -0.20 -1.20
CA ILE A 24 5.22 -0.30 -2.66
C ILE A 24 4.42 0.87 -3.23
N GLN A 25 3.31 1.23 -2.59
CA GLN A 25 2.49 2.37 -3.00
C GLN A 25 3.27 3.68 -2.94
N GLN A 26 4.01 3.91 -1.85
CA GLN A 26 4.82 5.12 -1.67
C GLN A 26 5.91 5.21 -2.74
N PHE A 27 6.57 4.10 -3.05
CA PHE A 27 7.53 4.05 -4.14
C PHE A 27 6.89 4.44 -5.48
N ALA A 28 5.73 3.86 -5.82
CA ALA A 28 5.03 4.19 -7.06
C ALA A 28 4.63 5.67 -7.14
N ILE A 29 4.13 6.26 -6.05
CA ILE A 29 3.80 7.69 -5.98
C ILE A 29 5.05 8.55 -6.19
N THR A 30 6.17 8.21 -5.55
CA THR A 30 7.43 8.94 -5.72
C THR A 30 7.92 8.89 -7.17
N GLN A 31 7.79 7.75 -7.85
CA GLN A 31 8.18 7.63 -9.26
C GLN A 31 7.26 8.44 -10.18
N LEU A 32 5.95 8.46 -9.92
CA LEU A 32 5.01 9.30 -10.66
C LEU A 32 5.34 10.80 -10.51
N ARG A 33 5.65 11.27 -9.31
CA ARG A 33 6.06 12.67 -9.07
C ARG A 33 7.32 13.04 -9.85
N LYS A 34 8.34 12.17 -9.85
CA LYS A 34 9.55 12.38 -10.65
C LYS A 34 9.27 12.46 -12.15
N MET A 35 8.27 11.72 -12.65
CA MET A 35 7.83 11.82 -14.05
C MET A 35 7.10 13.14 -14.33
N GLU A 36 6.25 13.61 -13.40
CA GLU A 36 5.55 14.90 -13.51
C GLU A 36 6.51 16.09 -13.50
N GLU A 37 7.58 16.00 -12.70
CA GLU A 37 8.67 16.98 -12.65
C GLU A 37 9.62 16.92 -13.86
N GLY A 38 9.49 15.91 -14.73
CA GLY A 38 10.39 15.68 -15.86
C GLY A 38 11.78 15.16 -15.47
N THR A 39 11.96 14.74 -14.21
CA THR A 39 13.22 14.21 -13.67
C THR A 39 13.54 12.82 -14.23
N ILE A 40 12.53 12.05 -14.65
CA ILE A 40 12.67 10.75 -15.32
C ILE A 40 11.66 10.60 -16.47
N ASP A 41 11.95 9.70 -17.41
CA ASP A 41 11.07 9.39 -18.52
C ASP A 41 9.73 8.74 -18.09
N ALA A 42 8.67 9.06 -18.82
CA ALA A 42 7.29 8.68 -18.49
C ALA A 42 6.83 7.32 -19.08
N SER A 43 7.71 6.53 -19.71
CA SER A 43 7.35 5.25 -20.36
C SER A 43 6.64 4.24 -19.45
N HIS A 44 6.80 4.36 -18.14
CA HIS A 44 6.19 3.46 -17.16
C HIS A 44 5.06 4.09 -16.33
N LYS A 45 4.59 5.30 -16.68
CA LYS A 45 3.56 6.02 -15.91
C LYS A 45 2.33 5.15 -15.62
N ALA A 46 1.77 4.53 -16.65
CA ALA A 46 0.58 3.67 -16.53
C ALA A 46 0.81 2.43 -15.62
N ASN A 47 2.05 1.94 -15.53
CA ASN A 47 2.38 0.81 -14.65
C ASN A 47 2.41 1.25 -13.18
N TYR A 48 2.97 2.43 -12.89
CA TYR A 48 2.96 2.99 -11.54
C TYR A 48 1.56 3.39 -11.08
N GLU A 49 0.72 3.97 -11.95
CA GLU A 49 -0.69 4.25 -11.62
C GLU A 49 -1.45 2.96 -11.25
N LYS A 50 -1.29 1.90 -12.04
CA LYS A 50 -1.87 0.58 -11.72
C LYS A 50 -1.33 0.03 -10.40
N MET A 51 -0.04 0.24 -10.10
CA MET A 51 0.58 -0.20 -8.85
C MET A 51 -0.02 0.52 -7.65
N VAL A 52 -0.21 1.85 -7.73
CA VAL A 52 -0.86 2.64 -6.67
C VAL A 52 -2.26 2.12 -6.39
N ILE A 53 -3.08 1.93 -7.43
CA ILE A 53 -4.47 1.46 -7.29
C ILE A 53 -4.53 0.06 -6.67
N ARG A 54 -3.70 -0.88 -7.15
CA ARG A 54 -3.66 -2.27 -6.64
C ARG A 54 -3.20 -2.33 -5.18
N ALA A 55 -2.19 -1.53 -4.83
CA ALA A 55 -1.75 -1.42 -3.44
C ALA A 55 -2.85 -0.83 -2.54
N SER A 56 -3.59 0.19 -3.00
CA SER A 56 -4.75 0.73 -2.28
C SER A 56 -5.78 -0.35 -1.97
N PHE A 57 -6.17 -1.17 -2.94
CA PHE A 57 -7.10 -2.28 -2.71
C PHE A 57 -6.60 -3.26 -1.66
N GLY A 58 -5.32 -3.63 -1.72
CA GLY A 58 -4.73 -4.52 -0.72
C GLY A 58 -4.72 -3.91 0.69
N ILE A 59 -4.39 -2.61 0.81
CA ILE A 59 -4.39 -1.88 2.08
C ILE A 59 -5.79 -1.79 2.66
N ILE A 60 -6.79 -1.41 1.86
CA ILE A 60 -8.19 -1.30 2.28
C ILE A 60 -8.72 -2.66 2.75
N ASN A 61 -8.46 -3.72 1.98
CA ASN A 61 -8.93 -5.07 2.31
C ASN A 61 -8.26 -5.62 3.57
N ALA A 62 -6.96 -5.35 3.78
CA ALA A 62 -6.24 -5.74 4.99
C ALA A 62 -6.63 -4.86 6.21
N GLY A 63 -6.95 -3.58 5.98
CA GLY A 63 -7.40 -2.64 7.00
C GLY A 63 -8.77 -3.02 7.59
N ARG A 64 -9.67 -3.58 6.78
CA ARG A 64 -11.08 -3.84 7.14
C ARG A 64 -11.73 -2.59 7.74
N ASN A 65 -12.44 -2.71 8.86
CA ASN A 65 -12.87 -1.56 9.64
C ASN A 65 -11.65 -1.01 10.36
N SER A 66 -11.23 0.20 10.00
CA SER A 66 -10.09 0.87 10.62
C SER A 66 -10.13 0.74 12.14
N VAL A 67 -8.95 0.42 12.69
CA VAL A 67 -8.60 0.35 14.12
C VAL A 67 -9.32 1.40 14.95
#